data_AF-A0A969ZJ67-F1
#
_entry.id   AF-A0A969ZJ67-F1
#
_cell.length_a   1.000
_cell.length_b   1.000
_cell.length_c   1.000
_cell.angle_alpha   90.00
_cell.angle_beta   90.00
_cell.angle_gamma   90.00
#
_symmetry.space_group_name_H-M   'P 1'
#
loop_
_entity.id
_entity.type
_entity.pdbx_description
1 polymer ?
#
loop_
_entity_poly.entity_id
_entity_poly.type
_entity_poly.pdbx_seq_one_letter_code
_entity_poly.pdbx_strand_id
1 'polypeptide(L)'
;MKFKFSRTISMLLIQLLLVVQFFAFLPAVIVSADQNLALGKSITASSHTQIYYAHNANDGNINTYWEAAPNSYPNTLTVDLGSTHSVSSVVIKLNPSWFKVSDILSSGQHQWI
;
A
#
# COMPACT_ATOMS: atom_id res chain seq x y z
N MET A 1 10.40 -63.29 -10.75
CA MET A 1 10.57 -62.54 -12.01
C MET A 1 11.46 -61.33 -11.73
N LYS A 2 12.71 -61.28 -12.22
CA LYS A 2 13.65 -60.17 -11.95
C LYS A 2 13.55 -59.15 -13.09
N PHE A 3 12.88 -58.03 -12.86
CA PHE A 3 12.79 -56.95 -13.85
C PHE A 3 14.17 -56.34 -14.08
N LYS A 4 14.64 -56.37 -15.33
CA LYS A 4 15.95 -55.82 -15.72
C LYS A 4 15.71 -54.43 -16.32
N PHE A 5 15.93 -53.38 -15.52
CA PHE A 5 15.75 -52.00 -15.97
C PHE A 5 16.81 -51.65 -17.02
N SER A 6 16.35 -51.20 -18.20
CA SER A 6 17.24 -50.70 -19.25
C SER A 6 17.84 -49.35 -18.83
N ARG A 7 19.12 -49.13 -19.17
CA ARG A 7 19.84 -47.87 -18.93
C ARG A 7 19.07 -46.65 -19.49
N THR A 8 18.30 -46.86 -20.56
CA THR A 8 17.46 -45.83 -21.18
C THR A 8 16.27 -45.38 -20.31
N ILE A 9 15.62 -46.31 -19.60
CA ILE A 9 14.49 -45.97 -18.71
C ILE A 9 15.00 -45.18 -17.50
N SER A 10 16.20 -45.55 -16.99
CA SER A 10 16.85 -44.82 -15.90
C SER A 10 17.21 -43.38 -16.30
N MET A 11 17.68 -43.17 -17.54
CA MET A 11 17.99 -41.81 -18.02
C MET A 11 16.74 -40.95 -18.19
N LEU A 12 15.65 -41.52 -18.71
CA LEU A 12 14.37 -40.79 -18.85
C LEU A 12 13.78 -40.40 -17.48
N LEU A 13 13.90 -41.26 -16.47
CA LEU A 13 13.48 -40.95 -15.11
C LEU A 13 14.32 -39.83 -14.47
N ILE A 14 15.63 -39.82 -14.71
CA ILE A 14 16.53 -38.75 -14.20
C ILE A 14 16.25 -37.43 -14.92
N GLN A 15 16.05 -37.44 -16.25
CA GLN A 15 15.70 -36.25 -17.02
C GLN A 15 14.35 -35.66 -16.57
N LEU A 16 13.36 -36.53 -16.32
CA LEU A 16 12.06 -36.11 -15.79
C LEU A 16 12.21 -35.50 -14.39
N LEU A 17 13.04 -36.09 -13.53
CA LEU A 17 13.33 -35.57 -12.19
C LEU A 17 14.01 -34.19 -12.24
N LEU A 18 14.98 -34.00 -13.14
CA LEU A 18 15.70 -32.73 -13.33
C LEU A 18 14.79 -31.62 -13.88
N VAL A 19 13.87 -31.95 -14.80
CA VAL A 19 12.89 -31.00 -15.34
C VAL A 19 11.92 -30.54 -14.25
N VAL A 20 11.46 -31.45 -13.39
CA VAL A 20 10.58 -31.12 -12.24
C VAL A 20 11.30 -30.20 -11.25
N GLN A 21 12.59 -30.44 -10.97
CA GLN A 21 13.38 -29.60 -10.07
C GLN A 21 13.65 -28.20 -10.64
N PHE A 22 13.83 -28.06 -11.96
CA PHE A 22 14.05 -26.75 -12.58
C PHE A 22 12.77 -25.90 -12.61
N PHE A 23 11.61 -26.51 -12.81
CA PHE A 23 10.32 -25.80 -12.85
C PHE A 23 9.83 -25.34 -11.47
N ALA A 24 10.21 -26.05 -10.41
CA ALA A 24 9.93 -25.66 -9.02
C ALA A 24 10.81 -24.49 -8.51
N PHE A 25 11.79 -24.05 -9.30
CA PHE A 25 12.73 -22.98 -8.98
C PHE A 25 12.49 -21.68 -9.77
N LEU A 26 11.35 -21.55 -10.47
CA LEU A 26 10.95 -20.23 -10.95
C LEU A 26 10.69 -19.32 -9.74
N PRO A 27 11.35 -18.15 -9.64
CA PRO A 27 11.01 -17.21 -8.59
C PRO A 27 9.54 -16.82 -8.80
N ALA A 28 8.72 -17.02 -7.76
CA ALA A 28 7.39 -16.45 -7.75
C ALA A 28 7.54 -14.95 -8.01
N VAL A 29 6.91 -14.44 -9.07
CA VAL A 29 6.72 -13.00 -9.22
C VAL A 29 5.72 -12.62 -8.14
N ILE A 30 6.25 -12.28 -6.96
CA ILE A 30 5.42 -11.81 -5.87
C ILE A 30 5.02 -10.40 -6.26
N VAL A 31 3.80 -10.27 -6.77
CA VAL A 31 3.16 -8.96 -6.89
C VAL A 31 2.96 -8.48 -5.46
N SER A 32 3.92 -7.70 -4.97
CA SER A 32 3.78 -6.97 -3.72
C SER A 32 2.50 -6.15 -3.82
N ALA A 33 1.54 -6.38 -2.92
CA ALA A 33 0.51 -5.38 -2.69
C ALA A 33 1.21 -4.04 -2.41
N ASP A 34 0.66 -2.93 -2.91
CA ASP A 34 1.22 -1.60 -2.71
C ASP A 34 1.35 -1.37 -1.19
N GLN A 35 2.59 -1.44 -0.68
CA GLN A 35 2.85 -1.36 0.74
C GLN A 35 2.85 0.10 1.16
N ASN A 36 2.00 0.47 2.11
CA ASN A 36 2.07 1.80 2.70
C ASN A 36 3.32 1.91 3.61
N LEU A 37 4.40 2.47 3.07
CA LEU A 37 5.66 2.67 3.79
C LEU A 37 5.53 3.63 4.98
N ALA A 38 4.52 4.50 4.98
CA ALA A 38 4.32 5.52 6.00
C ALA A 38 3.50 5.04 7.20
N LEU A 39 2.82 3.89 7.11
CA LEU A 39 1.89 3.41 8.14
C LEU A 39 2.59 3.25 9.51
N GLY A 40 2.09 3.96 10.52
CA GLY A 40 2.59 3.91 11.89
C GLY A 40 4.02 4.44 12.09
N LYS A 41 4.62 5.07 11.08
CA LYS A 41 5.95 5.69 11.18
C LYS A 41 5.89 7.00 11.96
N SER A 42 7.05 7.45 12.45
CA SER A 42 7.16 8.77 13.07
C SER A 42 6.82 9.85 12.04
N ILE A 43 6.00 10.82 12.43
CA ILE A 43 5.52 11.88 11.56
C ILE A 43 5.49 13.21 12.32
N THR A 44 5.98 14.27 11.67
CA THR A 44 5.98 15.63 12.19
C THR A 44 5.23 16.55 11.23
N ALA A 45 4.51 17.54 11.77
CA ALA A 45 3.84 18.56 10.98
C ALA A 45 4.37 19.96 11.34
N SER A 46 4.25 20.92 10.41
CA SER A 46 4.55 22.33 10.67
C SER A 46 3.66 22.92 11.78
N SER A 47 2.41 22.47 11.85
CA SER A 47 1.43 22.89 12.84
C SER A 47 0.30 21.86 12.92
N HIS A 48 -0.58 22.01 13.90
CA HIS A 48 -1.88 21.37 13.90
C HIS A 48 -2.93 22.29 14.55
N THR A 49 -4.20 22.02 14.32
CA THR A 49 -5.28 22.60 15.12
C THR A 49 -6.03 21.52 15.90
N GLN A 50 -6.55 21.90 17.07
CA GLN A 50 -7.38 21.04 17.93
C GLN A 50 -6.75 19.65 18.18
N ILE A 51 -7.47 18.58 17.83
CA ILE A 51 -7.08 17.17 18.01
C ILE A 51 -6.57 16.52 16.71
N TYR A 52 -6.37 17.32 15.65
CA TYR A 52 -6.01 16.84 14.32
C TYR A 52 -4.48 16.75 14.17
N TYR A 53 -3.88 15.91 14.99
CA TYR A 53 -2.44 15.72 15.10
C TYR A 53 -1.83 15.03 13.86
N ALA A 54 -0.52 15.20 13.67
CA ALA A 54 0.22 14.61 12.56
C ALA A 54 0.05 13.08 12.45
N HIS A 55 0.06 12.36 13.59
CA HIS A 55 -0.05 10.90 13.62
C HIS A 55 -1.38 10.37 13.04
N ASN A 56 -2.42 11.20 13.00
CA ASN A 56 -3.69 10.83 12.37
C ASN A 56 -3.55 10.67 10.84
N ALA A 57 -2.53 11.26 10.21
CA ALA A 57 -2.35 11.18 8.77
C ALA A 57 -1.79 9.82 8.30
N ASN A 58 -1.23 9.02 9.21
CA ASN A 58 -0.59 7.74 8.88
C ASN A 58 -0.93 6.61 9.88
N ASP A 59 -2.04 6.73 10.62
CA ASP A 59 -2.52 5.72 11.57
C ASP A 59 -3.31 4.56 10.91
N GLY A 60 -3.65 4.69 9.62
CA GLY A 60 -4.43 3.71 8.87
C GLY A 60 -5.94 3.81 9.05
N ASN A 61 -6.44 4.79 9.78
CA ASN A 61 -7.86 5.04 9.99
C ASN A 61 -8.33 6.22 9.12
N ILE A 62 -9.23 5.95 8.16
CA ILE A 62 -9.73 6.97 7.23
C ILE A 62 -10.65 8.01 7.89
N ASN A 63 -11.09 7.77 9.13
CA ASN A 63 -11.97 8.68 9.86
C ASN A 63 -11.20 9.69 10.72
N THR A 64 -9.89 9.51 10.91
CA THR A 64 -8.98 10.46 11.57
C THR A 64 -8.18 11.21 10.50
N TYR A 65 -7.76 12.43 10.80
CA TYR A 65 -6.99 13.26 9.87
C TYR A 65 -6.11 14.28 10.61
N TRP A 66 -5.11 14.78 9.89
CA TRP A 66 -4.33 15.94 10.29
C TRP A 66 -4.93 17.21 9.68
N GLU A 67 -4.92 18.30 10.44
CA GLU A 67 -5.32 19.63 9.98
C GLU A 67 -4.34 20.66 10.51
N ALA A 68 -3.75 21.44 9.60
CA ALA A 68 -2.85 22.52 9.96
C ALA A 68 -3.56 23.66 10.71
N ALA A 69 -2.80 24.46 11.44
CA ALA A 69 -3.32 25.69 12.02
C ALA A 69 -3.83 26.66 10.92
N PRO A 70 -4.90 27.42 11.18
CA PRO A 70 -5.38 28.41 10.23
C PRO A 70 -4.33 29.50 10.00
N ASN A 71 -4.27 30.02 8.77
CA ASN A 71 -3.35 31.09 8.37
C ASN A 71 -1.84 30.78 8.56
N SER A 72 -1.44 29.50 8.66
CA SER A 72 -0.03 29.11 8.86
C SER A 72 0.69 28.60 7.60
N TYR A 73 0.29 29.07 6.41
CA TYR A 73 0.88 28.59 5.15
C TYR A 73 2.33 29.10 4.94
N PRO A 74 3.24 28.26 4.40
CA PRO A 74 3.03 26.89 3.91
C PRO A 74 2.95 25.84 5.03
N ASN A 75 2.13 24.81 4.81
CA ASN A 75 2.00 23.70 5.74
C ASN A 75 2.75 22.45 5.24
N THR A 76 3.41 21.74 6.15
CA THR A 76 4.20 20.54 5.82
C THR A 76 3.85 19.37 6.74
N LEU A 77 3.90 18.16 6.19
CA LEU A 77 3.92 16.89 6.91
C LEU A 77 5.17 16.12 6.46
N THR A 78 5.90 15.56 7.40
CA THR A 78 7.15 14.84 7.15
C THR A 78 7.11 13.52 7.87
N VAL A 79 7.19 12.42 7.11
CA VAL A 79 7.25 11.06 7.65
C VAL A 79 8.70 10.58 7.64
N ASP A 80 9.19 10.11 8.78
CA ASP A 80 10.47 9.41 8.86
C ASP A 80 10.26 7.93 8.52
N LEU A 81 10.71 7.53 7.33
CA LEU A 81 10.61 6.14 6.86
C LEU A 81 11.63 5.21 7.55
N GLY A 82 12.62 5.76 8.27
CA GLY A 82 13.67 5.02 8.99
C GLY A 82 14.86 4.57 8.13
N SER A 83 14.71 4.55 6.80
CA SER A 83 15.79 4.29 5.84
C SER A 83 15.42 4.83 4.46
N THR A 84 16.37 4.82 3.53
CA THR A 84 16.09 5.12 2.11
C THR A 84 15.18 4.06 1.51
N HIS A 85 14.11 4.50 0.87
CA HIS A 85 13.15 3.65 0.15
C HIS A 85 12.92 4.19 -1.26
N SER A 86 12.66 3.30 -2.22
CA SER A 86 12.09 3.70 -3.51
C SER A 86 10.60 3.98 -3.31
N VAL A 87 10.19 5.23 -3.50
CA VAL A 87 8.79 5.66 -3.39
C VAL A 87 8.21 5.82 -4.78
N SER A 88 7.14 5.10 -5.08
CA SER A 88 6.43 5.14 -6.36
C SER A 88 5.28 6.15 -6.39
N SER A 89 4.64 6.39 -5.24
CA SER A 89 3.48 7.25 -5.13
C SER A 89 3.33 7.85 -3.73
N VAL A 90 2.56 8.94 -3.66
CA VAL A 90 2.04 9.51 -2.41
C VAL A 90 0.53 9.57 -2.56
N VAL A 91 -0.20 8.93 -1.64
CA VAL A 91 -1.66 8.87 -1.66
C VAL A 91 -2.22 9.71 -0.52
N ILE A 92 -2.98 10.74 -0.87
CA ILE A 92 -3.73 11.57 0.09
C ILE A 92 -5.18 11.12 0.05
N LYS A 93 -5.76 10.86 1.23
CA LYS A 93 -7.17 10.48 1.36
C LYS A 93 -7.92 11.54 2.15
N LEU A 94 -9.14 11.84 1.71
CA LEU A 94 -10.08 12.71 2.42
C LEU A 94 -11.01 11.86 3.27
N ASN A 95 -11.48 12.39 4.39
CA ASN A 95 -12.46 11.69 5.21
C ASN A 95 -13.78 11.56 4.43
N PRO A 96 -14.33 10.36 4.24
CA PRO A 96 -15.56 10.14 3.47
C PRO A 96 -16.78 10.83 4.07
N SER A 97 -16.78 11.16 5.37
CA SER A 97 -17.90 11.85 6.01
C SER A 97 -18.07 13.30 5.56
N TRP A 98 -17.04 13.91 4.95
CA TRP A 98 -17.09 15.29 4.47
C TRP A 98 -18.01 15.48 3.26
N PHE A 99 -18.30 14.41 2.52
CA PHE A 99 -19.12 14.46 1.34
C PHE A 99 -20.20 13.38 1.41
N LYS A 100 -21.44 13.77 1.71
CA LYS A 100 -22.58 12.86 1.53
C LYS A 100 -23.10 13.02 0.11
N VAL A 101 -23.26 11.90 -0.60
CA VAL A 101 -23.84 11.89 -1.96
C VAL A 101 -25.26 12.49 -1.97
N SER A 102 -25.99 12.40 -0.86
CA SER A 102 -27.28 13.08 -0.67
C SER A 102 -27.18 14.60 -0.82
N ASP A 103 -26.08 15.20 -0.37
CA ASP A 103 -25.91 16.65 -0.36
C ASP A 103 -25.71 17.16 -1.79
N ILE A 104 -25.04 16.37 -2.65
CA ILE A 104 -24.88 16.64 -4.09
C ILE A 104 -26.22 16.65 -4.83
N LEU A 105 -27.13 15.73 -4.48
CA LEU A 105 -28.47 15.68 -5.09
C LEU A 105 -29.36 16.83 -4.62
N SER A 106 -29.14 17.35 -3.41
CA SER A 106 -29.84 18.53 -2.89
C SER A 106 -29.29 19.85 -3.45
N SER A 107 -27.98 19.95 -3.67
CA SER A 107 -27.35 21.16 -4.22
C SER A 107 -27.69 21.43 -5.68
N GLY A 108 -28.16 20.40 -6.42
CA GLY A 108 -28.69 20.56 -7.77
C GLY A 108 -30.03 21.30 -7.86
N GLN A 109 -30.60 21.74 -6.73
CA GLN A 109 -31.86 22.49 -6.65
C GLN A 109 -31.72 23.86 -5.96
N HIS A 110 -30.52 24.24 -5.53
CA HIS A 110 -30.27 25.56 -4.93
C HIS A 110 -29.46 26.43 -5.89
N GLN A 111 -30.12 27.44 -6.45
CA GLN A 111 -29.45 28.56 -7.11
C GLN A 111 -28.54 29.25 -6.10
N TRP A 112 -27.29 29.44 -6.48
CA TRP A 112 -26.36 30.33 -5.80
C TRP A 112 -26.93 31.75 -5.89
N ILE A 113 -27.37 32.31 -4.77
CA ILE A 113 -27.51 33.76 -4.58
C ILE A 113 -26.14 34.38 -4.34
#